data_AF-A0A075GHC4-F1
#
_entry.id   AF-A0A075GHC4-F1
#
_cell.length_a   1.000
_cell.length_b   1.000
_cell.length_c   1.000
_cell.angle_alpha   90.00
_cell.angle_beta   90.00
_cell.angle_gamma   90.00
#
_symmetry.space_group_name_H-M   'P 1'
#
loop_
_entity.id
_entity.type
_entity.pdbx_description
1 polymer ?
#
loop_
_entity_poly.entity_id
_entity_poly.type
_entity_poly.pdbx_seq_one_letter_code
_entity_poly.pdbx_strand_id
1 'polypeptide(L)'
;MQNAGFANSISTITSLIQLYEFPILFLIGWRGYLKSDAPEHYKIGRIQSELIKLIGLDSKIVTESNWKECCNWSINKINRSIPCALILRREFHD
;
A
#
# COMPACT_ATOMS: atom_id res chain seq x y z
N MET A 1 4.67 -1.83 6.33
CA MET A 1 4.74 -3.29 6.03
C MET A 1 5.23 -3.49 4.60
N GLN A 2 5.70 -4.67 4.22
CA GLN A 2 5.94 -5.03 2.81
C GLN A 2 4.67 -5.62 2.18
N ASN A 3 4.65 -5.73 0.86
CA ASN A 3 3.53 -6.23 0.07
C ASN A 3 3.07 -7.67 0.41
N ALA A 4 3.97 -8.54 0.87
CA ALA A 4 3.58 -9.86 1.41
C ALA A 4 2.75 -9.72 2.70
N GLY A 5 3.15 -8.82 3.61
CA GLY A 5 2.40 -8.52 4.83
C GLY A 5 1.04 -7.89 4.53
N PHE A 6 0.97 -7.03 3.51
CA PHE A 6 -0.30 -6.49 3.01
C PHE A 6 -1.22 -7.61 2.51
N ALA A 7 -0.74 -8.51 1.65
CA ALA A 7 -1.52 -9.62 1.13
C ALA A 7 -2.06 -10.54 2.24
N ASN A 8 -1.23 -10.86 3.24
CA ASN A 8 -1.64 -11.67 4.39
C ASN A 8 -2.66 -10.96 5.28
N SER A 9 -2.71 -9.63 5.24
CA SER A 9 -3.58 -8.81 6.08
C SER A 9 -4.89 -8.41 5.39
N ILE A 10 -5.13 -8.84 4.15
CA ILE A 10 -6.32 -8.44 3.36
C ILE A 10 -7.61 -8.68 4.14
N SER A 11 -7.79 -9.88 4.71
CA SER A 11 -9.02 -10.20 5.46
C SER A 11 -9.25 -9.21 6.60
N THR A 12 -8.22 -8.88 7.38
CA THR A 12 -8.32 -7.92 8.49
C THR A 12 -8.58 -6.50 7.98
N ILE A 13 -7.93 -6.10 6.89
CA ILE A 13 -8.16 -4.78 6.28
C ILE A 13 -9.63 -4.65 5.88
N THR A 14 -10.20 -5.67 5.23
CA THR A 14 -11.58 -5.63 4.77
C THR A 14 -12.60 -5.83 5.88
N SER A 15 -12.38 -6.78 6.80
CA SER A 15 -13.38 -7.17 7.80
C SER A 15 -13.34 -6.35 9.09
N LEU A 16 -12.23 -5.67 9.36
CA LEU A 16 -12.06 -4.86 10.57
C LEU A 16 -11.82 -3.39 10.20
N ILE A 17 -10.82 -3.09 9.38
CA ILE A 17 -10.38 -1.71 9.18
C ILE A 17 -11.38 -0.91 8.34
N GLN A 18 -11.80 -1.46 7.21
CA GLN A 18 -12.81 -0.82 6.35
C GLN A 18 -14.21 -0.91 6.95
N LEU A 19 -14.58 -2.04 7.57
CA LEU A 19 -15.91 -2.23 8.15
C LEU A 19 -16.22 -1.26 9.30
N TYR A 20 -15.23 -1.01 10.17
CA TYR A 20 -15.38 -0.12 11.32
C TYR A 20 -14.78 1.27 11.09
N GLU A 21 -14.45 1.60 9.84
CA GLU A 21 -13.93 2.92 9.43
C GLU A 21 -12.73 3.39 10.27
N PHE A 22 -11.79 2.49 10.58
CA PHE A 22 -10.62 2.86 11.35
C PHE A 22 -9.69 3.77 10.54
N PRO A 23 -9.25 4.92 11.09
CA PRO A 23 -8.41 5.88 10.40
C PRO A 23 -6.94 5.41 10.33
N ILE A 24 -6.66 4.42 9.48
CA ILE A 24 -5.33 3.81 9.34
C ILE A 24 -4.67 4.21 8.02
N LEU A 25 -3.43 4.70 8.12
CA LEU A 25 -2.53 4.91 6.99
C LEU A 25 -1.60 3.70 6.83
N PHE A 26 -1.72 3.00 5.72
CA PHE A 26 -0.80 1.91 5.37
C PHE A 26 0.40 2.45 4.60
N LEU A 27 1.60 2.19 5.10
CA LEU A 27 2.83 2.33 4.33
C LEU A 27 3.24 0.96 3.81
N ILE A 28 3.14 0.76 2.49
CA ILE A 28 3.36 -0.55 1.86
C ILE A 28 4.58 -0.47 0.95
N GLY A 29 5.65 -1.17 1.32
CA GLY A 29 6.81 -1.35 0.47
C GLY A 29 6.52 -2.33 -0.67
N TRP A 30 6.86 -1.94 -1.90
CA TRP A 30 6.63 -2.74 -3.11
C TRP A 30 7.89 -3.53 -3.49
N ARG A 31 7.99 -4.78 -3.00
CA ARG A 31 9.01 -5.76 -3.42
C ARG A 31 8.58 -6.42 -4.74
N GLY A 32 9.55 -6.81 -5.57
CA GLY A 32 9.31 -7.39 -6.89
C GLY A 32 8.88 -6.37 -7.96
N TYR A 33 9.04 -5.07 -7.69
CA TYR A 33 8.86 -3.99 -8.68
C TYR A 33 10.00 -3.98 -9.71
N LEU A 34 11.24 -4.15 -9.25
CA LEU A 34 12.41 -4.33 -10.12
C LEU A 34 12.61 -5.82 -10.46
N LYS A 35 13.12 -6.10 -11.67
CA LYS A 35 13.37 -7.46 -12.21
C LYS A 35 14.50 -8.24 -11.53
N SER A 36 15.22 -7.63 -10.59
CA SER A 36 16.40 -8.17 -9.92
C SER A 36 16.11 -8.51 -8.45
N ASP A 37 14.84 -8.51 -8.05
CA ASP A 37 14.44 -8.90 -6.69
C ASP A 37 14.41 -10.43 -6.51
N ALA A 38 14.24 -10.91 -5.28
CA ALA A 38 14.16 -12.34 -5.01
C ALA A 38 12.86 -12.95 -5.61
N PRO A 39 12.91 -14.15 -6.23
CA PRO A 39 11.79 -14.73 -6.97
C PRO A 39 10.45 -14.81 -6.22
N GLU A 40 10.50 -15.02 -4.91
CA GLU A 40 9.35 -15.08 -4.01
C GLU A 40 8.52 -13.79 -4.00
N HIS A 41 9.12 -12.64 -4.33
CA HIS A 41 8.45 -11.35 -4.31
C HIS A 41 7.74 -11.01 -5.62
N TYR A 42 8.10 -11.62 -6.75
CA TYR A 42 7.56 -11.24 -8.06
C TYR A 42 6.06 -11.47 -8.19
N LYS A 43 5.56 -12.60 -7.69
CA LYS A 43 4.14 -12.94 -7.82
C LYS A 43 3.26 -11.92 -7.10
N ILE A 44 3.57 -11.63 -5.83
CA ILE A 44 2.83 -10.65 -5.04
C ILE A 44 3.09 -9.22 -5.53
N GLY A 45 4.34 -8.89 -5.88
CA GLY A 45 4.69 -7.60 -6.47
C GLY A 45 3.88 -7.27 -7.72
N ARG A 46 3.67 -8.25 -8.61
CA ARG A 46 2.89 -8.06 -9.83
C ARG A 46 1.42 -7.76 -9.57
N ILE A 47 0.79 -8.48 -8.64
CA ILE A 47 -0.67 -8.40 -8.41
C ILE A 47 -1.08 -7.36 -7.36
N GLN A 48 -0.13 -6.75 -6.66
CA GLN A 48 -0.41 -5.85 -5.53
C GLN A 48 -1.37 -4.70 -5.91
N SER A 49 -1.12 -4.01 -7.02
CA SER A 49 -1.97 -2.89 -7.45
C SER A 49 -3.40 -3.34 -7.76
N GLU A 50 -3.57 -4.54 -8.29
CA GLU A 50 -4.88 -5.14 -8.58
C GLU A 50 -5.60 -5.51 -7.28
N LEU A 51 -4.89 -6.11 -6.32
CA LEU A 51 -5.44 -6.43 -4.99
C LEU A 51 -5.92 -5.18 -4.26
N ILE A 52 -5.12 -4.11 -4.24
CA ILE A 52 -5.49 -2.83 -3.62
C ILE A 52 -6.77 -2.27 -4.24
N LYS A 53 -6.87 -2.33 -5.58
CA LYS A 53 -8.06 -1.89 -6.32
C LYS A 53 -9.28 -2.76 -6.00
N LEU A 54 -9.12 -4.07 -5.94
CA LEU A 54 -10.21 -5.02 -5.68
C LEU A 54 -10.83 -4.84 -4.29
N ILE A 55 -10.03 -4.53 -3.28
CA ILE A 55 -10.53 -4.27 -1.92
C ILE A 55 -11.03 -2.82 -1.73
N GLY A 56 -10.95 -1.98 -2.76
CA GLY A 56 -11.39 -0.57 -2.66
C GLY A 56 -10.54 0.27 -1.69
N LEU A 57 -9.26 -0.08 -1.50
CA LEU A 57 -8.36 0.70 -0.65
C LEU A 57 -7.74 1.85 -1.47
N ASP A 58 -8.10 3.08 -1.12
CA ASP A 58 -7.52 4.27 -1.74
C ASP A 58 -6.00 4.27 -1.59
N SER A 59 -5.27 4.49 -2.68
CA SER A 59 -3.81 4.50 -2.64
C SER A 59 -3.14 5.48 -3.57
N LYS A 60 -1.93 5.91 -3.21
CA LYS A 60 -1.00 6.66 -4.07
C LYS A 60 0.38 6.01 -4.07
N ILE A 61 1.06 6.05 -5.21
CA ILE A 61 2.47 5.67 -5.31
C ILE A 61 3.31 6.91 -4.99
N VAL A 62 4.20 6.75 -4.01
CA VAL A 62 5.11 7.80 -3.57
C VAL A 62 6.39 7.77 -4.42
N THR A 63 6.85 8.96 -4.76
CA THR A 63 8.07 9.26 -5.51
C THR A 63 8.73 10.49 -4.89
N GLU A 64 10.01 10.72 -5.20
CA GLU A 64 10.74 11.91 -4.74
C GLU A 64 10.05 13.24 -5.10
N SER A 65 9.35 13.30 -6.24
CA SER A 65 8.70 14.53 -6.69
C SER A 65 7.33 14.79 -6.05
N ASN A 66 6.65 13.77 -5.51
CA ASN A 66 5.26 13.87 -5.05
C ASN A 66 5.02 13.52 -3.57
N TRP A 67 6.06 13.21 -2.79
CA TRP A 67 5.90 12.72 -1.42
C TRP A 67 5.10 13.67 -0.52
N LYS A 68 5.33 15.00 -0.62
CA LYS A 68 4.59 16.00 0.17
C LYS A 68 3.11 15.99 -0.14
N GLU A 69 2.76 15.93 -1.42
CA GLU A 69 1.36 15.86 -1.87
C GLU A 69 0.71 14.56 -1.40
N CYS A 70 1.43 13.44 -1.48
CA CYS A 70 0.96 12.15 -0.98
C CYS A 70 0.68 12.19 0.52
N CYS A 71 1.57 12.78 1.32
CA CYS A 71 1.38 12.95 2.77
C CYS A 71 0.16 13.83 3.08
N ASN A 72 0.02 14.98 2.41
CA ASN A 72 -1.14 15.86 2.60
C ASN A 72 -2.45 15.16 2.23
N TRP A 73 -2.45 14.41 1.12
CA TRP A 73 -3.58 13.61 0.69
C TRP A 73 -3.95 12.53 1.72
N SER A 74 -2.97 11.80 2.26
CA SER A 74 -3.23 10.77 3.26
C SER A 74 -3.76 11.37 4.56
N ILE A 75 -3.18 12.48 5.05
CA ILE A 75 -3.66 13.16 6.26
C ILE A 75 -5.13 13.59 6.09
N ASN A 76 -5.47 14.15 4.93
CA ASN A 76 -6.85 14.54 4.63
C ASN A 76 -7.83 13.34 4.61
N LYS A 77 -7.39 12.15 4.19
CA LYS A 77 -8.19 10.92 4.22
C LYS A 77 -8.39 10.42 5.64
N ILE A 78 -7.31 10.34 6.42
CA ILE A 78 -7.33 9.91 7.82
C ILE A 78 -8.20 10.82 8.68
N ASN A 79 -8.15 12.15 8.47
CA ASN A 79 -9.02 13.11 9.16
C ASN A 79 -10.51 12.93 8.85
N ARG A 80 -10.85 12.18 7.79
CA ARG A 80 -12.22 11.82 7.42
C ARG A 80 -12.56 10.36 7.77
N SER A 81 -11.73 9.70 8.58
CA SER A 81 -11.86 8.28 8.93
C SER A 81 -11.81 7.33 7.74
N ILE A 82 -11.18 7.75 6.64
CA ILE A 82 -11.03 6.91 5.44
C ILE A 82 -9.64 6.26 5.47
N PRO A 83 -9.53 4.93 5.64
CA PRO A 83 -8.24 4.25 5.55
C PRO A 83 -7.67 4.38 4.14
N CYS A 84 -6.35 4.55 4.04
CA CYS A 84 -5.67 4.70 2.75
C CYS A 84 -4.24 4.14 2.79
N ALA A 85 -3.64 3.94 1.62
CA ALA A 85 -2.31 3.41 1.47
C ALA A 85 -1.37 4.35 0.69
N LEU A 86 -0.12 4.42 1.14
CA LEU A 86 0.99 4.96 0.37
C LEU A 86 1.92 3.83 -0.01
N ILE A 87 2.17 3.71 -1.32
CA ILE A 87 2.99 2.64 -1.90
C ILE A 87 4.39 3.18 -2.13
N LEU A 88 5.36 2.56 -1.47
CA LEU A 88 6.77 2.92 -1.54
C LEU A 88 7.47 1.96 -2.49
N ARG A 89 7.89 2.44 -3.66
CA ARG A 89 8.65 1.62 -4.62
C ARG A 89 10.04 1.36 -4.05
N ARG A 90 10.50 0.11 -4.13
CA ARG A 90 11.90 -0.22 -3.83
C ARG A 90 12.73 0.02 -5.08
N GLU A 91 13.47 1.14 -5.08
CA GLU A 91 14.34 1.55 -6.19
C GLU A 91 15.81 1.11 -6.01
N PHE A 92 16.16 0.56 -4.84
CA PHE A 92 17.52 0.11 -4.51
C PHE A 92 17.54 -1.36 -4.05
N HIS A 93 18.63 -2.05 -4.37
CA HIS A 93 18.94 -3.37 -3.84
C HIS A 93 19.82 -3.21 -2.59
N ASP A 94 19.21 -3.25 -1.40
CA ASP A 94 19.95 -3.65 -0.20
C ASP A 94 20.44 -5.10 -0.32
#